data_AF-A0A6H1TWX2-F1
#
_entry.id   AF-A0A6H1TWX2-F1
#
_cell.length_a   1.000
_cell.length_b   1.000
_cell.length_c   1.000
_cell.angle_alpha   90.00
_cell.angle_beta   90.00
_cell.angle_gamma   90.00
#
_symmetry.space_group_name_H-M   'P 1'
#
loop_
_entity.id
_entity.type
_entity.pdbx_description
1 polymer ?
#
loop_
_entity_poly.entity_id
_entity_poly.type
_entity_poly.pdbx_seq_one_letter_code
_entity_poly.pdbx_strand_id
1 'polypeptide(L)'
;MQNGFESLGYDDVISTSASNLMFQCTFKVSEFMALLQTKLEEENLFSEGLDCEVLSPGQKWRRGKVMLRLEFYPEGTEMTTTQPSEMPEYSPSDTE
;
A
#
# COMPACT_ATOMS: atom_id res chain seq x y z
N MET A 1 -9.71 -4.99 4.58
CA MET A 1 -8.64 -4.51 5.48
C MET A 1 -7.81 -3.54 4.65
N GLN A 2 -8.01 -2.24 4.82
CA GLN A 2 -7.06 -1.29 4.26
C GLN A 2 -5.90 -1.27 5.24
N ASN A 3 -4.82 -1.98 4.89
CA ASN A 3 -3.56 -1.77 5.58
C ASN A 3 -3.17 -0.35 5.15
N GLY A 4 -2.98 0.58 6.08
CA GLY A 4 -2.77 2.02 5.80
C GLY A 4 -1.47 2.35 5.06
N PHE A 5 -1.00 1.44 4.23
CA PHE A 5 0.13 1.55 3.35
C PHE A 5 -0.28 2.22 2.05
N GLU A 6 0.49 3.21 1.63
CA GLU A 6 0.39 3.87 0.33
C GLU A 6 1.55 3.44 -0.57
N SER A 7 1.27 3.17 -1.85
CA SER A 7 2.31 2.85 -2.81
C SER A 7 3.14 4.09 -3.15
N LEU A 8 4.46 3.97 -3.08
CA LEU A 8 5.38 5.04 -3.45
C LEU A 8 5.62 5.09 -4.96
N GLY A 9 5.72 6.30 -5.49
CA GLY A 9 6.12 6.61 -6.87
C GLY A 9 7.64 6.62 -7.04
N TYR A 10 8.10 6.50 -8.28
CA TYR A 10 9.53 6.42 -8.61
C TYR A 10 10.35 7.67 -8.27
N ASP A 11 9.70 8.84 -8.23
CA ASP A 11 10.32 10.12 -7.90
C ASP A 11 10.28 10.45 -6.41
N ASP A 12 9.59 9.66 -5.59
CA ASP A 12 9.54 9.86 -4.15
C ASP A 12 10.93 9.64 -3.55
N VAL A 13 11.24 10.46 -2.55
CA VAL A 13 12.52 10.44 -1.86
C VAL A 13 12.31 9.86 -0.47
N ILE A 14 13.01 8.76 -0.19
CA ILE A 14 13.00 8.12 1.12
C ILE A 14 14.25 8.58 1.86
N SER A 15 14.08 8.94 3.13
CA SER A 15 15.20 9.11 4.05
C SER A 15 15.06 8.17 5.23
N THR A 16 16.12 7.41 5.51
CA THR A 16 16.19 6.47 6.63
C THR A 16 17.43 6.78 7.45
N SER A 17 17.44 6.44 8.74
CA SER A 17 18.70 6.30 9.45
C SER A 17 19.57 5.22 8.79
N ALA A 18 20.87 5.20 9.10
CA ALA A 18 21.83 4.28 8.49
C ALA A 18 21.25 2.85 8.42
N SER A 19 21.05 2.36 7.21
CA SER A 19 20.58 1.00 6.95
C SER A 19 21.73 0.21 6.36
N ASN A 20 21.78 -1.10 6.62
CA ASN A 20 22.77 -1.98 6.00
C ASN A 20 22.61 -2.08 4.47
N LEU A 21 21.52 -1.52 3.90
CA LEU A 21 21.25 -1.53 2.47
C LEU A 21 21.87 -0.34 1.72
N MET A 22 22.16 0.79 2.37
CA MET A 22 22.77 1.96 1.72
C MET A 22 23.65 2.80 2.64
N PHE A 23 24.83 3.20 2.12
CA PHE A 23 25.73 4.16 2.78
C PHE A 23 25.16 5.59 2.83
N GLN A 24 24.17 5.89 2.00
CA GLN A 24 23.47 7.18 1.96
C GLN A 24 22.10 7.05 2.62
N CYS A 25 21.80 7.95 3.57
CA CYS A 25 20.57 7.98 4.36
C CYS A 25 19.36 8.59 3.61
N THR A 26 19.51 8.92 2.33
CA THR A 26 18.49 9.56 1.49
C THR A 26 18.66 9.09 0.05
N PHE A 27 17.59 8.58 -0.56
CA PHE A 27 17.61 8.03 -1.92
C PHE A 27 16.23 8.14 -2.57
N LYS A 28 16.18 8.18 -3.90
CA LYS A 28 14.92 8.04 -4.65
C LYS A 28 14.46 6.59 -4.67
N VAL A 29 13.15 6.38 -4.72
CA VAL A 29 12.55 5.06 -4.95
C VAL A 29 13.10 4.41 -6.21
N SER A 30 13.21 5.16 -7.31
CA SER A 30 13.81 4.66 -8.56
C SER A 30 15.25 4.16 -8.40
N GLU A 31 16.08 4.84 -7.62
CA GLU A 31 17.47 4.43 -7.38
C GLU A 31 17.52 3.11 -6.59
N PHE A 32 16.66 2.97 -5.58
CA PHE A 32 16.56 1.72 -4.82
C PHE A 32 16.03 0.56 -5.67
N MET A 33 14.98 0.81 -6.46
CA MET A 33 14.40 -0.19 -7.34
C MET A 33 15.39 -0.64 -8.42
N ALA A 34 16.19 0.27 -8.97
CA ALA A 34 17.27 -0.07 -9.90
C ALA A 34 18.34 -0.95 -9.23
N LEU A 35 18.73 -0.65 -7.98
CA LEU A 35 19.65 -1.50 -7.22
C LEU A 35 19.09 -2.91 -6.99
N LEU A 36 17.81 -3.02 -6.60
CA LEU A 36 17.15 -4.31 -6.43
C LEU A 36 17.05 -5.09 -7.74
N GLN A 37 16.78 -4.40 -8.86
CA GLN A 37 16.75 -5.02 -10.18
C GLN A 37 18.09 -5.68 -10.55
N THR A 38 19.24 -5.12 -10.12
CA THR A 38 20.54 -5.78 -10.34
C THR A 38 20.75 -7.08 -9.55
N LYS A 39 19.86 -7.40 -8.60
CA LYS A 39 19.96 -8.57 -7.72
C LYS A 39 18.96 -9.68 -8.06
N LEU A 40 17.97 -9.40 -8.89
CA LEU A 40 16.94 -10.37 -9.31
C LEU A 40 17.06 -10.64 -10.81
N GLU A 41 16.77 -11.87 -11.23
CA GLU A 41 16.85 -12.26 -12.64
C GLU A 41 15.60 -11.82 -13.42
N GLU A 42 14.45 -11.70 -12.75
CA GLU A 42 13.17 -11.37 -13.35
C GLU A 42 12.92 -9.86 -13.45
N GLU A 43 13.50 -9.22 -14.46
CA GLU A 43 13.36 -7.77 -14.73
C GLU A 43 11.90 -7.31 -14.83
N ASN A 44 11.00 -8.15 -15.35
CA ASN A 44 9.58 -7.83 -15.51
C ASN A 44 8.85 -7.56 -14.18
N LEU A 45 9.39 -8.02 -13.05
CA LEU A 45 8.81 -7.70 -11.73
C LEU A 45 8.84 -6.21 -11.41
N PHE A 46 9.77 -5.46 -12.00
CA PHE A 46 9.97 -4.03 -11.75
C PHE A 46 9.27 -3.12 -12.77
N SER A 47 8.68 -3.69 -13.82
CA SER A 47 8.05 -2.98 -14.93
C SER A 47 6.59 -3.45 -15.18
N GLU A 48 6.39 -4.41 -16.08
CA GLU A 48 5.07 -4.84 -16.55
C GLU A 48 4.38 -5.88 -15.66
N GLY A 49 5.12 -6.44 -14.71
CA GLY A 49 4.71 -7.55 -13.87
C GLY A 49 4.89 -8.92 -14.51
N LEU A 50 5.03 -9.94 -13.67
CA LEU A 50 5.17 -11.33 -14.06
C LEU A 50 3.79 -12.01 -14.06
N ASP A 51 3.42 -12.65 -15.17
CA ASP A 51 2.17 -13.39 -15.28
C ASP A 51 2.13 -14.55 -14.28
N CYS A 52 1.06 -14.63 -13.48
CA CYS A 52 0.92 -15.66 -12.46
C CYS A 52 -0.56 -15.99 -12.17
N GLU A 53 -0.77 -17.02 -11.35
CA GLU A 53 -2.05 -17.32 -10.72
C GLU A 53 -1.90 -17.20 -9.20
N VAL A 54 -2.89 -16.58 -8.54
CA VAL A 54 -2.92 -16.43 -7.08
C VAL A 54 -4.10 -17.19 -6.48
N LEU A 55 -3.85 -17.90 -5.39
CA LEU A 55 -4.86 -18.54 -4.55
C LEU A 55 -4.83 -17.90 -3.16
N SER A 56 -5.88 -17.15 -2.83
CA SER A 56 -6.07 -16.60 -1.48
C SER A 56 -6.95 -17.55 -0.65
N PRO A 57 -6.82 -17.58 0.68
CA PRO A 57 -7.68 -18.39 1.55
C PRO A 57 -9.17 -18.14 1.26
N GLY A 58 -9.93 -19.22 1.04
CA GLY A 58 -11.37 -19.15 0.73
C GLY A 58 -11.72 -18.64 -0.67
N GLN A 59 -10.74 -18.41 -1.55
CA GLN A 59 -10.93 -17.97 -2.94
C GLN A 59 -10.53 -19.07 -3.92
N LYS A 60 -10.89 -18.89 -5.21
CA LYS A 60 -10.41 -19.73 -6.31
C LYS A 60 -9.09 -19.18 -6.87
N TRP A 61 -8.38 -19.98 -7.65
CA TRP A 61 -7.25 -19.50 -8.46
C TRP A 61 -7.69 -18.36 -9.38
N ARG A 62 -6.89 -17.29 -9.43
CA ARG A 62 -7.11 -16.13 -10.29
C ARG A 62 -5.83 -15.81 -11.05
N ARG A 63 -5.92 -15.74 -12.38
CA ARG A 63 -4.84 -15.22 -13.24
C ARG A 63 -4.68 -13.71 -13.04
N GLY A 64 -3.44 -13.26 -13.06
CA GLY A 64 -3.08 -11.86 -12.97
C GLY A 64 -1.58 -11.67 -13.18
N LYS A 65 -1.06 -10.54 -12.69
CA LYS A 65 0.36 -10.24 -12.68
C LYS A 65 0.82 -9.88 -11.28
N VAL A 66 2.05 -10.25 -10.93
CA VAL A 66 2.73 -9.82 -9.71
C VAL A 66 3.81 -8.80 -10.05
N MET A 67 3.95 -7.76 -9.23
CA MET A 67 4.93 -6.69 -9.38
C MET A 67 5.53 -6.34 -8.03
N LEU A 68 6.77 -5.84 -8.03
CA LEU A 68 7.41 -5.26 -6.86
C LEU A 68 7.12 -3.76 -6.78
N ARG A 69 6.66 -3.30 -5.62
CA ARG A 69 6.45 -1.88 -5.30
C ARG A 69 6.89 -1.64 -3.87
N LEU A 70 7.33 -0.42 -3.60
CA LEU A 70 7.54 0.03 -2.22
C LEU A 70 6.25 0.65 -1.70
N GLU A 71 5.99 0.39 -0.43
CA GLU A 71 4.85 0.95 0.28
C GLU A 71 5.35 1.74 1.49
N PHE A 72 4.63 2.81 1.82
CA PHE A 72 4.90 3.68 2.97
C PHE A 72 3.70 3.67 3.90
N TYR A 73 3.95 3.67 5.20
CA TYR A 73 2.89 3.76 6.21
C TYR A 73 3.02 5.10 6.95
N PRO A 74 2.15 6.09 6.69
CA PRO A 74 2.23 7.37 7.35
C PRO A 74 1.82 7.26 8.82
N GLU A 75 2.56 7.95 9.68
CA GLU A 75 2.25 8.05 11.10
C GLU A 75 0.90 8.76 11.30
N GLY A 76 0.04 8.21 12.17
CA GLY A 76 -1.28 8.78 12.46
C GLY A 76 -2.46 8.25 11.62
N THR A 77 -2.27 7.20 10.82
CA THR A 77 -3.33 6.54 10.01
C THR A 77 -4.35 5.73 10.84
N GLU A 78 -4.50 6.04 12.13
CA GLU A 78 -5.57 5.48 12.97
C GLU A 78 -6.93 5.97 12.42
N MET A 79 -7.65 5.05 11.79
CA MET A 79 -8.85 5.26 10.99
C MET A 79 -9.91 6.12 11.70
N THR A 80 -10.40 7.17 11.04
CA THR A 80 -11.66 7.83 11.37
C THR A 80 -12.81 6.83 11.19
N THR A 81 -13.14 6.10 12.25
CA THR A 81 -14.41 5.37 12.35
C THR A 81 -15.50 6.41 12.60
N THR A 82 -16.00 7.05 11.54
CA THR A 82 -17.29 7.73 11.61
C THR A 82 -18.36 6.67 11.36
N GLN A 83 -18.89 6.08 12.43
CA GLN A 83 -20.14 5.34 12.38
C GLN A 83 -21.23 6.26 11.80
N PRO A 84 -22.10 5.80 10.89
CA PRO A 84 -23.33 6.52 10.59
C PRO A 84 -24.28 6.31 11.78
N SER A 85 -24.39 7.31 12.64
CA SER A 85 -25.50 7.37 13.60
C SER A 85 -26.77 7.77 12.84
N GLU A 86 -27.46 6.80 12.26
CA GLU A 86 -28.90 6.91 12.05
C GLU A 86 -29.57 6.75 13.42
N MET A 87 -30.30 7.76 13.87
CA MET A 87 -31.64 7.52 14.38
C MET A 87 -32.49 8.80 14.33
N PRO A 88 -33.81 8.67 14.07
CA PRO A 88 -34.70 9.75 13.66
C PRO A 88 -35.27 10.51 14.87
N GLU A 89 -35.42 11.83 14.76
CA GLU A 89 -36.20 12.60 15.73
C GLU A 89 -37.70 12.31 15.56
N TYR A 90 -38.25 11.62 16.56
CA TYR A 90 -39.66 11.36 16.78
C TYR A 90 -40.40 12.67 17.15
N SER A 91 -41.44 13.03 16.39
CA SER A 91 -42.43 14.05 16.74
C SER A 91 -43.80 13.41 16.91
N PRO A 92 -44.44 13.57 18.09
CA PRO A 92 -45.84 14.01 18.13
C PRO A 92 -46.05 14.98 19.31
N SER A 93 -46.39 16.25 19.05
CA SER A 93 -47.73 16.83 18.82
C SER A 93 -48.62 16.88 20.07
N ASP A 94 -48.86 18.11 20.54
CA ASP A 94 -49.72 18.53 21.64
C ASP A 94 -51.16 17.96 21.57
N THR A 95 -51.67 17.47 22.70
CA THR A 95 -53.10 17.35 23.07
C THR A 95 -53.12 16.90 24.54
N GLU A 96 -53.84 17.46 25.51
CA GLU A 96 -54.85 18.53 25.63
C GLU A 96 -54.76 19.05 27.09
#